data_AF-A0A2Z6D507-F1
#
_entry.id   AF-A0A2Z6D507-F1
#
_cell.length_a   1.000
_cell.length_b   1.000
_cell.length_c   1.000
_cell.angle_alpha   90.00
_cell.angle_beta   90.00
_cell.angle_gamma   90.00
#
_symmetry.space_group_name_H-M   'P 1'
#
loop_
_entity.id
_entity.type
_entity.pdbx_description
1 polymer ?
#
loop_
_entity_poly.entity_id
_entity_poly.type
_entity_poly.pdbx_seq_one_letter_code
_entity_poly.pdbx_strand_id
1 'polypeptide(L)'
;MLGRGTATVQRWLKAYTESGISSLVSRKKGSGRPPIINTEVREQLLKELDDPQGFKSYEEIRTWLKAVEGVEASYKVVHDTVRYQMKAKLKVPRAVGIKHQPEAEEEFKKNFHNT
;
A
#
# COMPACT_ATOMS: atom_id res chain seq x y z
N MET A 1 43.91 -16.80 6.68
CA MET A 1 43.01 -16.86 5.51
C MET A 1 41.68 -16.18 5.85
N LEU A 2 41.12 -15.35 4.96
CA LEU A 2 39.99 -14.44 5.23
C LEU A 2 38.59 -15.10 5.35
N GLY A 3 38.48 -16.41 5.58
CA GLY A 3 37.19 -17.10 5.81
C GLY A 3 36.16 -17.00 4.67
N ARG A 4 36.56 -16.54 3.48
CA ARG A 4 35.72 -16.34 2.30
C ARG A 4 36.41 -16.96 1.09
N GLY A 5 35.63 -17.53 0.18
CA GLY A 5 36.15 -18.12 -1.06
C GLY A 5 36.81 -17.09 -1.99
N THR A 6 37.82 -17.51 -2.73
CA THR A 6 38.63 -16.67 -3.64
C THR A 6 37.78 -15.91 -4.66
N ALA A 7 36.75 -16.56 -5.23
CA ALA A 7 35.82 -15.93 -6.16
C ALA A 7 35.06 -14.73 -5.57
N THR A 8 34.78 -14.74 -4.26
CA THR A 8 34.11 -13.61 -3.59
C THR A 8 35.05 -12.41 -3.48
N VAL A 9 36.31 -12.66 -3.13
CA VAL A 9 37.35 -11.63 -3.01
C VAL A 9 37.62 -10.99 -4.37
N GLN A 10 37.77 -11.80 -5.42
CA GLN A 10 37.94 -11.29 -6.79
C GLN A 10 36.75 -10.44 -7.25
N ARG A 11 35.52 -10.85 -6.93
CA ARG A 11 34.32 -10.06 -7.25
C ARG A 11 34.31 -8.70 -6.54
N TRP A 12 34.73 -8.65 -5.28
CA TRP A 12 34.83 -7.38 -4.53
C TRP A 12 35.92 -6.46 -5.08
N LEU A 13 37.10 -7.00 -5.38
CA LEU A 13 38.19 -6.24 -5.99
C LEU A 13 37.76 -5.65 -7.35
N LYS A 14 37.09 -6.46 -8.19
CA LYS A 14 36.55 -5.98 -9.47
C LYS A 14 35.54 -4.85 -9.29
N ALA A 15 34.53 -5.04 -8.41
CA ALA A 15 33.54 -4.00 -8.12
C ALA A 15 34.18 -2.70 -7.61
N TYR A 16 35.20 -2.81 -6.77
CA TYR A 16 35.97 -1.66 -6.28
C TYR A 16 36.70 -0.93 -7.40
N THR A 17 37.40 -1.64 -8.29
CA THR A 17 38.12 -1.02 -9.41
C THR A 17 37.19 -0.30 -10.41
N GLU A 18 35.98 -0.83 -10.63
CA GLU A 18 35.04 -0.27 -11.61
C GLU A 18 34.22 0.92 -11.08
N SER A 19 33.89 0.92 -9.79
CA SER A 19 32.88 1.84 -9.24
C SER A 19 33.21 2.39 -7.84
N GLY A 20 34.43 2.14 -7.37
CA GLY A 20 34.97 2.63 -6.10
C GLY A 20 34.30 1.99 -4.88
N ILE A 21 34.52 2.61 -3.72
CA ILE A 21 33.97 2.12 -2.45
C ILE A 21 32.44 2.23 -2.37
N SER A 22 31.85 3.15 -3.14
CA SER A 22 30.41 3.41 -3.15
C SER A 22 29.58 2.17 -3.52
N SER A 23 30.08 1.34 -4.44
CA SER A 23 29.41 0.13 -4.91
C SER A 23 29.52 -1.05 -3.94
N LEU A 24 30.60 -1.10 -3.14
CA LEU A 24 30.79 -2.12 -2.11
C LEU A 24 29.85 -1.89 -0.92
N VAL A 25 29.58 -0.63 -0.58
CA VAL A 25 28.68 -0.26 0.51
C VAL A 25 27.21 -0.32 0.06
N SER A 26 26.94 -0.11 -1.24
CA SER A 26 25.59 -0.17 -1.79
C SER A 26 25.05 -1.60 -1.85
N ARG A 27 24.04 -1.90 -1.02
CA ARG A 27 23.32 -3.17 -1.08
C ARG A 27 22.26 -3.12 -2.18
N LYS A 28 22.56 -3.70 -3.35
CA LYS A 28 21.57 -3.88 -4.41
C LYS A 28 20.43 -4.78 -3.92
N LYS A 29 19.20 -4.28 -4.00
CA LYS A 29 18.00 -5.09 -3.77
C LYS A 29 17.89 -6.07 -4.94
N GLY A 30 17.79 -7.37 -4.64
CA GLY A 30 17.55 -8.37 -5.68
C GLY A 30 16.24 -8.07 -6.42
N SER A 31 16.21 -8.34 -7.73
CA SER A 31 14.98 -8.31 -8.51
C SER A 31 14.09 -9.48 -8.06
N GLY A 32 13.26 -9.21 -7.06
CA GLY A 32 12.21 -10.14 -6.64
C GLY A 32 11.11 -10.25 -7.70
N ARG A 33 10.14 -11.11 -7.44
CA ARG A 33 8.93 -11.21 -8.27
C ARG A 33 8.24 -9.83 -8.36
N PRO A 34 7.87 -9.37 -9.56
CA PRO A 34 7.13 -8.12 -9.69
C PRO A 34 5.80 -8.20 -8.92
N PRO A 35 5.36 -7.11 -8.29
CA PRO A 35 4.09 -7.10 -7.56
C PRO A 35 2.92 -7.31 -8.53
N ILE A 36 1.88 -8.00 -8.07
CA ILE A 36 0.65 -8.24 -8.85
C ILE A 36 -0.04 -6.90 -9.20
N ILE A 37 0.03 -5.93 -8.27
CA ILE A 37 -0.46 -4.57 -8.49
C ILE A 37 0.73 -3.70 -8.89
N ASN A 38 0.80 -3.41 -10.19
CA ASN A 38 1.81 -2.56 -10.82
C ASN A 38 1.73 -1.11 -10.32
N THR A 39 2.77 -0.33 -10.61
CA THR A 39 2.83 1.08 -10.19
C THR A 39 1.71 1.92 -10.83
N GLU A 40 1.42 1.72 -12.12
CA GLU A 40 0.35 2.43 -12.85
C GLU A 40 -1.01 2.22 -12.19
N VAL A 41 -1.36 0.95 -11.93
CA VAL A 41 -2.59 0.55 -11.24
C VAL A 41 -2.71 1.20 -9.86
N ARG A 42 -1.59 1.38 -9.14
CA ARG A 42 -1.60 2.06 -7.84
C ARG A 42 -1.91 3.54 -7.97
N GLU A 43 -1.40 4.21 -8.99
CA GLU A 43 -1.64 5.63 -9.22
C GLU A 43 -3.10 5.89 -9.58
N GLN A 44 -3.70 5.04 -10.43
CA GLN A 44 -5.14 5.11 -10.72
C GLN A 44 -5.97 4.83 -9.48
N LEU A 45 -5.64 3.80 -8.71
CA LEU A 45 -6.34 3.47 -7.47
C LEU A 45 -6.24 4.61 -6.43
N LEU A 46 -5.14 5.36 -6.42
CA LEU A 46 -4.98 6.51 -5.52
C LEU A 46 -5.93 7.65 -5.89
N LYS A 47 -6.13 7.92 -7.19
CA LYS A 47 -7.07 8.93 -7.69
C LYS A 47 -8.49 8.60 -7.29
N GLU A 48 -8.92 7.37 -7.55
CA GLU A 48 -10.28 6.92 -7.25
C GLU A 48 -10.58 6.85 -5.76
N LEU A 49 -9.54 6.71 -4.93
CA LEU A 49 -9.68 6.72 -3.47
C LEU A 49 -9.71 8.14 -2.88
N ASP A 50 -9.25 9.15 -3.63
CA ASP A 50 -9.38 10.56 -3.27
C ASP A 50 -10.78 11.10 -3.55
N ASP A 51 -11.47 10.52 -4.54
CA ASP A 51 -12.84 10.90 -4.88
C ASP A 51 -13.81 10.78 -3.68
N PRO A 52 -14.74 11.74 -3.53
CA PRO A 52 -15.63 11.83 -2.36
C PRO A 52 -16.63 10.67 -2.25
N GLN A 53 -16.96 10.01 -3.37
CA GLN A 53 -17.80 8.82 -3.39
C GLN A 53 -17.06 7.61 -2.81
N GLY A 54 -15.75 7.51 -3.09
CA GLY A 54 -14.77 6.56 -2.54
C GLY A 54 -15.16 5.08 -2.55
N PHE A 55 -14.26 4.24 -2.02
CA PHE A 55 -14.55 2.83 -1.75
C PHE A 55 -15.00 2.63 -0.30
N LYS A 56 -16.08 1.86 -0.13
CA LYS A 56 -16.64 1.47 1.17
C LYS A 56 -16.02 0.17 1.69
N SER A 57 -15.46 -0.67 0.82
CA SER A 57 -14.80 -1.91 1.25
C SER A 57 -13.63 -2.31 0.37
N TYR A 58 -12.77 -3.19 0.89
CA TYR A 58 -11.68 -3.77 0.10
C TYR A 58 -12.18 -4.77 -0.96
N GLU A 59 -13.38 -5.34 -0.81
CA GLU A 59 -13.99 -6.19 -1.85
C GLU A 59 -14.48 -5.37 -3.05
N GLU A 60 -14.96 -4.14 -2.82
CA GLU A 60 -15.27 -3.21 -3.92
C GLU A 60 -14.00 -2.86 -4.70
N ILE A 61 -12.89 -2.60 -4.00
CA ILE A 61 -11.58 -2.34 -4.64
C ILE A 61 -11.14 -3.57 -5.46
N ARG A 62 -11.29 -4.77 -4.92
CA ARG A 62 -10.97 -6.01 -5.63
C ARG A 62 -11.80 -6.18 -6.91
N THR A 63 -13.09 -5.87 -6.84
CA THR A 63 -14.01 -5.96 -7.98
C THR A 63 -13.65 -4.90 -9.03
N TRP A 64 -13.35 -3.68 -8.60
CA TRP A 64 -12.90 -2.59 -9.47
C TRP A 64 -11.58 -2.92 -10.16
N LEU A 65 -10.60 -3.45 -9.42
CA LEU A 65 -9.31 -3.91 -9.98
C LEU A 65 -9.49 -4.98 -11.05
N LYS A 66 -10.45 -5.89 -10.85
CA LYS A 66 -10.78 -6.92 -11.84
C LYS A 66 -11.52 -6.35 -13.06
N ALA A 67 -12.40 -5.37 -12.87
CA ALA A 67 -13.22 -4.80 -13.93
C ALA A 67 -12.47 -3.80 -14.81
N VAL A 68 -11.67 -2.92 -14.22
CA VAL A 68 -10.98 -1.83 -14.94
C VAL A 68 -9.62 -2.28 -15.44
N GLU A 69 -8.83 -2.89 -14.56
CA GLU A 69 -7.42 -3.21 -14.82
C GLU A 69 -7.20 -4.69 -15.18
N GLY A 70 -8.24 -5.53 -15.07
CA GLY A 70 -8.14 -6.97 -15.31
C GLY A 70 -7.25 -7.72 -14.30
N VAL A 71 -6.88 -7.07 -13.19
CA VAL A 71 -5.94 -7.63 -12.19
C VAL A 71 -6.69 -8.46 -11.17
N GLU A 72 -6.53 -9.78 -11.23
CA GLU A 72 -7.06 -10.68 -10.21
C GLU A 72 -6.14 -10.74 -8.98
N ALA A 73 -6.36 -9.81 -8.05
CA ALA A 73 -5.68 -9.80 -6.75
C ALA A 73 -6.52 -10.50 -5.67
N SER A 74 -5.84 -11.14 -4.73
CA SER A 74 -6.48 -11.67 -3.52
C SER A 74 -6.81 -10.54 -2.54
N TYR A 75 -7.83 -10.72 -1.69
CA TYR A 75 -8.21 -9.75 -0.66
C TYR A 75 -7.00 -9.30 0.19
N LYS A 76 -6.14 -10.24 0.59
CA LYS A 76 -4.94 -9.95 1.37
C LYS A 76 -4.01 -8.99 0.64
N VAL A 77 -3.79 -9.20 -0.66
CA VAL A 77 -2.92 -8.33 -1.48
C VAL A 77 -3.54 -6.94 -1.60
N VAL A 78 -4.85 -6.85 -1.80
CA VAL A 78 -5.58 -5.57 -1.86
C VAL A 78 -5.45 -4.82 -0.53
N HIS A 79 -5.77 -5.47 0.59
CA HIS A 79 -5.65 -4.89 1.93
C HIS A 79 -4.21 -4.44 2.21
N ASP A 80 -3.23 -5.30 1.97
CA ASP A 80 -1.83 -4.99 2.29
C ASP A 80 -1.31 -3.83 1.42
N THR A 81 -1.74 -3.76 0.16
CA THR A 81 -1.36 -2.67 -0.75
C THR A 81 -2.02 -1.36 -0.36
N VAL A 82 -3.34 -1.33 -0.20
CA VAL A 82 -4.09 -0.09 0.13
C VAL A 82 -3.71 0.44 1.50
N ARG A 83 -3.66 -0.44 2.52
CA ARG A 83 -3.45 -0.02 3.91
C ARG A 83 -1.99 0.25 4.24
N TYR A 84 -1.06 -0.62 3.85
CA TYR A 84 0.34 -0.50 4.27
C TYR A 84 1.22 0.21 3.25
N GLN A 85 1.00 -0.04 1.95
CA GLN A 85 1.85 0.56 0.91
C GLN A 85 1.37 1.97 0.54
N MET A 86 0.06 2.14 0.33
CA MET A 86 -0.55 3.42 -0.06
C MET A 86 -0.95 4.28 1.15
N LYS A 87 -1.03 3.68 2.35
CA LYS A 87 -1.45 4.34 3.60
C LYS A 87 -2.79 5.07 3.51
N ALA A 88 -3.64 4.64 2.58
CA ALA A 88 -4.91 5.29 2.35
C ALA A 88 -5.99 4.72 3.28
N LYS A 89 -6.98 5.56 3.62
CA LYS A 89 -8.10 5.20 4.49
C LYS A 89 -9.37 5.07 3.66
N LEU A 90 -10.11 3.98 3.87
CA LEU A 90 -11.46 3.85 3.33
C LEU A 90 -12.36 4.94 3.89
N LYS A 91 -13.27 5.45 3.06
CA LYS A 91 -14.23 6.51 3.43
C LYS A 91 -15.46 5.90 4.12
N VAL A 92 -15.21 5.11 5.16
CA VAL A 92 -16.24 4.39 5.91
C VAL A 92 -16.43 5.06 7.27
N PRO A 93 -17.69 5.32 7.69
CA PRO A 93 -17.94 5.80 9.04
C PRO A 93 -17.41 4.79 10.07
N ARG A 94 -16.90 5.30 11.20
CA ARG A 94 -16.47 4.42 12.29
C ARG A 94 -17.68 3.61 12.76
N ALA A 95 -17.47 2.30 13.00
CA ALA A 95 -18.51 1.46 13.57
C ALA A 95 -19.03 2.05 14.88
N VAL A 96 -20.35 2.17 14.99
CA VAL A 96 -21.03 2.68 16.19
C VAL A 96 -21.29 1.53 17.17
N GLY A 97 -21.26 1.84 18.47
CA GLY A 97 -21.50 0.86 19.53
C GLY A 97 -22.96 0.39 19.56
N ILE A 98 -23.24 -0.77 20.16
CA ILE A 98 -24.59 -1.36 20.21
C ILE A 98 -25.62 -0.45 20.90
N LYS A 99 -25.17 0.40 21.84
CA LYS A 99 -26.03 1.36 22.56
C LYS A 99 -26.25 2.68 21.80
N HIS A 100 -25.76 2.79 20.57
CA HIS A 100 -25.90 3.99 19.76
C HIS A 100 -27.36 4.16 19.32
N GLN A 101 -27.96 5.30 19.68
CA GLN A 101 -29.30 5.65 19.25
C GLN A 101 -29.21 6.74 18.16
N PRO A 102 -29.57 6.42 16.90
CA PRO A 102 -29.43 7.36 15.78
C PRO A 102 -30.33 8.60 15.94
N GLU A 103 -31.49 8.43 16.56
CA GLU A 103 -32.46 9.50 16.81
C GLU A 103 -31.91 10.54 17.80
N ALA A 104 -31.25 10.09 18.87
CA ALA A 104 -30.59 10.96 19.83
C ALA A 104 -29.41 11.76 19.22
N GLU A 105 -28.71 11.19 18.23
CA GLU A 105 -27.67 11.94 17.51
C GLU A 105 -28.24 13.05 16.63
N GLU A 106 -29.36 12.81 15.96
CA GLU A 106 -30.01 13.83 15.15
C GLU A 106 -30.56 14.98 16.00
N GLU A 107 -31.19 14.66 17.12
CA GLU A 107 -31.67 15.66 18.09
C GLU A 107 -30.51 16.49 18.64
N PHE A 108 -29.39 15.85 19.02
CA PHE A 108 -28.20 16.55 19.47
C PHE A 108 -27.66 17.51 18.39
N LYS A 109 -27.53 17.05 17.13
CA LYS A 109 -27.05 17.88 16.01
C LYS A 109 -27.96 19.08 15.74
N LYS A 110 -29.28 18.90 15.81
CA LYS A 110 -30.27 19.97 15.60
C LYS A 110 -30.25 20.99 16.75
N ASN A 111 -30.12 20.53 17.99
CA ASN A 111 -30.15 21.40 19.18
C ASN A 111 -28.81 22.10 19.49
N PHE A 112 -27.68 21.58 18.98
CA PHE A 112 -26.35 22.14 19.24
C PHE A 112 -26.15 23.58 18.69
N HIS A 113 -26.90 24.00 17.66
CA HIS A 113 -26.78 25.34 17.08
C HIS A 113 -27.61 26.42 17.79
N ASN A 114 -28.39 26.05 18.82
CA ASN A 114 -29.35 26.93 19.49
C ASN A 114 -28.88 27.39 20.89
N THR A 115 -27.59 27.23 21.21
CA THR A 115 -26.95 27.70 22.46
C THR A 115 -25.76 28.60 22.11
#